data_AF-E1ZFR0-F1
#
_entry.id   AF-E1ZFR0-F1
#
_cell.length_a   1.000
_cell.length_b   1.000
_cell.length_c   1.000
_cell.angle_alpha   90.00
_cell.angle_beta   90.00
_cell.angle_gamma   90.00
#
_symmetry.space_group_name_H-M   'P 1'
#
loop_
_entity.id
_entity.type
_entity.pdbx_description
1 polymer ?
#
loop_
_entity_poly.entity_id
_entity_poly.type
_entity_poly.pdbx_seq_one_letter_code
_entity_poly.pdbx_strand_id
1 'polypeptide(L)'
;MYAVANGYRRDDTKAELDQSQLEEPEVAPKLFATITSAAAGPLAPASRAAFKAAVRGGQPLLGLFLNSASPLAAEQLAQLDYDYLLVDIQHAPTDYQNLAAMITAVNAGGKPALVRVEGPHDRGGIQQALDLGAAGVMVPTVCTAADVERVVSACFYPSPAFPTGNRSISWPIRPQLGRGVPEYLAAANDEVVLIIQVETRQCYEDLEARPPARSWRRRLPAARGAARHARVQPLPVRRSPEVPWCVQALQAVLSVPGVTCCFMGPVDLSHALGLAQRLGFPACFDSPDFQASDGALGGRAAHLQGSALGVPHHPPSPLLQDCLQRVSGVCRDKGVTPGNFALSEAKAREMLAQGFTLLATGTDVGLMGEAAARNAALAGKLRGQQA
;
A
#
# COMPACT_ATOMS: atom_id res chain seq x y z
N MET A 1 -64.70 38.31 -28.74
CA MET A 1 -63.81 38.36 -27.56
C MET A 1 -62.38 38.24 -28.04
N TYR A 2 -61.65 39.35 -27.92
CA TYR A 2 -60.20 39.60 -27.98
C TYR A 2 -59.27 38.79 -28.91
N ALA A 3 -58.81 39.48 -29.95
CA ALA A 3 -57.47 39.34 -30.51
C ALA A 3 -56.47 40.17 -29.69
N VAL A 4 -55.25 39.66 -29.47
CA VAL A 4 -54.08 40.47 -29.07
C VAL A 4 -52.84 39.96 -29.81
N ALA A 5 -52.32 40.81 -30.68
CA ALA A 5 -50.95 40.76 -31.18
C ALA A 5 -50.05 41.58 -30.24
N ASN A 6 -48.77 41.19 -30.12
CA ASN A 6 -47.55 41.98 -29.81
C ASN A 6 -46.51 40.97 -29.28
N GLY A 7 -45.27 40.86 -29.76
CA GLY A 7 -44.38 41.91 -30.25
C GLY A 7 -43.11 41.82 -29.40
N TYR A 8 -42.21 40.87 -29.71
CA TYR A 8 -40.92 40.77 -29.01
C TYR A 8 -40.00 41.86 -29.58
N ARG A 9 -40.01 43.04 -28.96
CA ARG A 9 -39.00 44.07 -29.19
C ARG A 9 -37.66 43.55 -28.68
N ARG A 10 -36.65 43.55 -29.56
CA ARG A 10 -35.25 43.62 -29.13
C ARG A 10 -35.05 44.99 -28.50
N ASP A 11 -35.00 45.05 -27.17
CA ASP A 11 -34.36 46.18 -26.50
C ASP A 11 -32.85 45.94 -26.52
N ASP A 12 -32.19 46.71 -27.38
CA ASP A 12 -30.75 46.88 -27.42
C ASP A 12 -30.30 47.71 -26.20
N THR A 13 -30.23 47.08 -25.04
CA THR A 13 -29.39 47.57 -23.94
C THR A 13 -28.39 46.48 -23.60
N LYS A 14 -27.25 46.50 -24.30
CA LYS A 14 -26.01 45.93 -23.78
C LYS A 14 -25.71 46.66 -22.48
N ALA A 15 -26.16 46.12 -21.36
CA ALA A 15 -25.44 46.31 -20.12
C ALA A 15 -24.05 45.70 -20.37
N GLU A 16 -23.06 46.56 -20.62
CA GLU A 16 -21.67 46.17 -20.55
C GLU A 16 -21.45 45.60 -19.16
N LEU A 17 -21.42 44.26 -19.08
CA LEU A 17 -20.91 43.58 -17.91
C LEU A 17 -19.48 44.04 -17.75
N ASP A 18 -19.26 44.83 -16.70
CA ASP A 18 -17.93 45.23 -16.25
C ASP A 18 -17.14 43.96 -15.94
N GLN A 19 -16.31 43.55 -16.90
CA GLN A 19 -15.47 42.35 -16.82
C GLN A 19 -14.46 42.44 -15.67
N SER A 20 -14.26 43.62 -15.07
CA SER A 20 -13.36 43.80 -13.92
C SER A 20 -13.95 43.27 -12.59
N GLN A 21 -15.23 42.88 -12.56
CA GLN A 21 -15.88 42.30 -11.37
C GLN A 21 -16.11 40.79 -11.44
N LEU A 22 -15.70 40.14 -12.54
CA LEU A 22 -15.62 38.68 -12.59
C LEU A 22 -14.25 38.26 -12.07
N GLU A 23 -14.11 38.19 -10.73
CA GLU A 23 -13.06 37.37 -10.16
C GLU A 23 -13.29 35.93 -10.65
N GLU A 24 -12.55 35.50 -11.67
CA GLU A 24 -12.61 34.13 -12.16
C GLU A 24 -12.28 33.20 -10.99
N PRO A 25 -13.15 32.23 -10.66
CA PRO A 25 -12.84 31.28 -9.60
C PRO A 25 -11.64 30.45 -10.07
N GLU A 26 -10.48 30.71 -9.46
CA GLU A 26 -9.17 30.10 -9.70
C GLU A 26 -9.17 28.55 -9.69
N VAL A 27 -10.27 27.95 -9.24
CA VAL A 27 -10.52 26.52 -9.11
C VAL A 27 -10.91 25.86 -10.45
N ALA A 28 -11.74 26.50 -11.27
CA ALA A 28 -12.24 25.89 -12.50
C ALA A 28 -11.13 25.68 -13.56
N PRO A 29 -10.26 26.67 -13.85
CA PRO A 29 -9.15 26.47 -14.77
C PRO A 29 -8.16 25.39 -14.28
N LYS A 30 -7.91 25.30 -12.96
CA LYS A 30 -7.04 24.26 -12.37
C LYS A 30 -7.65 22.86 -12.46
N LEU A 31 -8.96 22.71 -12.26
CA LEU A 31 -9.65 21.43 -12.42
C LEU A 31 -9.63 20.96 -13.87
N PHE A 32 -9.95 21.86 -14.83
CA PHE A 32 -9.88 21.57 -16.26
C PHE A 32 -8.44 21.29 -16.71
N ALA A 33 -7.45 22.06 -16.22
CA ALA A 33 -6.03 21.83 -16.49
C ALA A 33 -5.54 20.50 -15.91
N THR A 34 -5.99 20.09 -14.72
CA THR A 34 -5.58 18.79 -14.11
C THR A 34 -6.16 17.60 -14.87
N ILE A 35 -7.37 17.73 -15.43
CA ILE A 35 -8.00 16.71 -16.28
C ILE A 35 -7.32 16.63 -17.67
N THR A 36 -6.75 17.74 -18.16
CA THR A 36 -6.18 17.86 -19.52
C THR A 36 -4.66 17.85 -19.59
N SER A 37 -3.95 18.14 -18.49
CA SER A 37 -2.50 18.23 -18.39
C SER A 37 -1.90 17.02 -17.66
N ALA A 38 -2.42 15.82 -17.91
CA ALA A 38 -1.63 14.61 -17.73
C ALA A 38 -0.45 14.68 -18.73
N ALA A 39 0.52 15.55 -18.42
CA ALA A 39 1.85 15.50 -18.99
C ALA A 39 2.32 14.09 -18.68
N ALA A 40 2.67 13.35 -19.72
CA ALA A 40 3.20 12.01 -19.58
C ALA A 40 4.37 12.06 -18.59
N GLY A 41 4.12 11.70 -17.33
CA GLY A 41 5.16 11.36 -16.37
C GLY A 41 5.99 10.19 -16.90
N PRO A 42 7.08 9.84 -16.20
CA PRO A 42 7.99 8.81 -16.67
C PRO A 42 7.18 7.58 -17.08
N LEU A 43 7.39 7.16 -18.34
CA LEU A 43 6.65 6.06 -18.96
C LEU A 43 6.66 4.89 -17.98
N ALA A 44 5.48 4.53 -17.47
CA ALA A 44 5.32 3.33 -16.69
C ALA A 44 6.01 2.18 -17.43
N PRO A 45 6.67 1.26 -16.71
CA PRO A 45 7.54 0.29 -17.35
C PRO A 45 6.82 -0.42 -18.49
N ALA A 46 7.42 -0.36 -19.68
CA ALA A 46 6.78 -0.72 -20.96
C ALA A 46 6.31 -2.19 -21.04
N SER A 47 6.68 -3.03 -20.07
CA SER A 47 6.26 -4.42 -19.96
C SER A 47 6.31 -4.91 -18.51
N ARG A 48 5.69 -6.05 -18.22
CA ARG A 48 5.78 -6.70 -16.89
C ARG A 48 7.21 -7.08 -16.52
N ALA A 49 8.01 -7.52 -17.49
CA ALA A 49 9.44 -7.81 -17.28
C ALA A 49 10.21 -6.54 -16.90
N ALA A 50 9.95 -5.42 -17.59
CA ALA A 50 10.54 -4.12 -17.24
C ALA A 50 10.10 -3.66 -15.84
N PHE A 51 8.83 -3.89 -15.48
CA PHE A 51 8.33 -3.57 -14.14
C PHE A 51 9.04 -4.39 -13.07
N LYS A 52 9.13 -5.72 -13.23
CA LYS A 52 9.86 -6.58 -12.29
C LYS A 52 11.34 -6.18 -12.18
N ALA A 53 11.97 -5.83 -13.29
CA ALA A 53 13.34 -5.34 -13.32
C ALA A 53 13.48 -4.00 -12.56
N ALA A 54 12.54 -3.07 -12.73
CA ALA A 54 12.49 -1.81 -12.00
C ALA A 54 12.34 -2.03 -10.48
N VAL A 55 11.43 -2.94 -10.07
CA VAL A 55 11.28 -3.32 -8.65
C VAL A 55 12.60 -3.86 -8.12
N ARG A 56 13.20 -4.88 -8.76
CA ARG A 56 14.46 -5.50 -8.32
C ARG A 56 15.66 -4.55 -8.36
N GLY A 57 15.66 -3.61 -9.29
CA GLY A 57 16.69 -2.59 -9.44
C GLY A 57 16.65 -1.51 -8.35
N GLY A 58 15.64 -1.51 -7.49
CA GLY A 58 15.47 -0.49 -6.46
C GLY A 58 15.14 0.89 -7.05
N GLN A 59 14.51 0.93 -8.22
CA GLN A 59 13.98 2.19 -8.74
C GLN A 59 12.83 2.65 -7.83
N PRO A 60 12.79 3.92 -7.43
CA PRO A 60 11.61 4.47 -6.76
C PRO A 60 10.38 4.32 -7.65
N LEU A 61 9.41 3.55 -7.17
CA LEU A 61 8.13 3.28 -7.81
C LEU A 61 7.01 3.65 -6.83
N LEU A 62 6.22 4.63 -7.21
CA LEU A 62 5.13 5.19 -6.42
C LEU A 62 3.79 4.69 -6.96
N GLY A 63 3.00 4.03 -6.13
CA GLY A 63 1.70 3.51 -6.51
C GLY A 63 0.59 3.88 -5.54
N LEU A 64 -0.62 3.46 -5.91
CA LEU A 64 -1.82 3.71 -5.14
C LEU A 64 -2.62 2.43 -4.95
N PHE A 65 -3.19 2.26 -3.75
CA PHE A 65 -4.13 1.19 -3.47
C PHE A 65 -5.54 1.57 -3.94
N LEU A 66 -6.21 0.62 -4.58
CA LEU A 66 -7.57 0.75 -5.09
C LEU A 66 -8.51 -0.10 -4.22
N ASN A 67 -9.22 0.58 -3.32
CA ASN A 67 -10.16 0.02 -2.36
C ASN A 67 -11.62 0.37 -2.67
N SER A 68 -11.87 1.25 -3.65
CA SER A 68 -13.22 1.68 -4.03
C SER A 68 -14.04 0.63 -4.79
N ALA A 69 -13.39 -0.44 -5.25
CA ALA A 69 -13.97 -1.44 -6.14
C ALA A 69 -14.59 -0.81 -7.41
N SER A 70 -14.03 0.31 -7.89
CA SER A 70 -14.54 1.06 -9.04
C SER A 70 -13.60 0.98 -10.25
N PRO A 71 -13.99 0.30 -11.35
CA PRO A 71 -13.24 0.32 -12.60
C PRO A 71 -13.09 1.73 -13.19
N LEU A 72 -14.09 2.59 -12.99
CA LEU A 72 -14.03 3.99 -13.45
C LEU A 72 -12.95 4.77 -12.70
N ALA A 73 -12.88 4.61 -11.37
CA ALA A 73 -11.81 5.24 -10.58
C ALA A 73 -10.45 4.69 -10.99
N ALA A 74 -10.34 3.38 -11.20
CA ALA A 74 -9.10 2.74 -11.66
C ALA A 74 -8.64 3.29 -13.02
N GLU A 75 -9.56 3.49 -13.98
CA GLU A 75 -9.26 4.06 -15.30
C GLU A 75 -8.74 5.50 -15.19
N GLN A 76 -9.42 6.33 -14.40
CA GLN A 76 -9.01 7.72 -14.16
C GLN A 76 -7.64 7.81 -13.49
N LEU A 77 -7.42 7.01 -12.45
CA LEU A 77 -6.16 7.00 -11.69
C LEU A 77 -4.99 6.45 -12.52
N ALA A 78 -5.26 5.57 -13.49
CA ALA A 78 -4.24 5.04 -14.40
C ALA A 78 -3.69 6.09 -15.37
N GLN A 79 -4.40 7.20 -15.59
CA GLN A 79 -3.93 8.33 -16.39
C GLN A 79 -2.98 9.27 -15.63
N LEU A 80 -2.83 9.07 -14.32
CA LEU A 80 -1.98 9.91 -13.47
C LEU A 80 -0.55 9.35 -13.37
N ASP A 81 0.33 10.13 -12.76
CA ASP A 81 1.77 9.83 -12.60
C ASP A 81 2.07 8.79 -11.50
N TYR A 82 1.25 7.74 -11.42
CA TYR A 82 1.56 6.55 -10.65
C TYR A 82 2.38 5.56 -11.49
N ASP A 83 3.33 4.87 -10.89
CA ASP A 83 4.12 3.83 -11.53
C ASP A 83 3.39 2.48 -11.56
N TYR A 84 2.48 2.26 -10.60
CA TYR A 84 1.64 1.07 -10.52
C TYR A 84 0.34 1.36 -9.75
N LEU A 85 -0.67 0.53 -9.97
CA LEU A 85 -1.90 0.54 -9.17
C LEU A 85 -2.14 -0.85 -8.59
N LEU A 86 -2.56 -0.90 -7.33
CA LEU A 86 -2.79 -2.16 -6.62
C LEU A 86 -4.27 -2.31 -6.29
N VAL A 87 -4.92 -3.33 -6.86
CA VAL A 87 -6.31 -3.68 -6.53
C VAL A 87 -6.33 -4.54 -5.28
N ASP A 88 -7.09 -4.12 -4.27
CA ASP A 88 -7.22 -4.86 -3.03
C ASP A 88 -8.41 -5.83 -3.11
N ILE A 89 -8.18 -7.11 -2.83
CA ILE A 89 -9.25 -8.10 -2.62
C ILE A 89 -9.26 -8.67 -1.20
N GLN A 90 -8.42 -8.14 -0.29
CA GLN A 90 -8.41 -8.52 1.13
C GLN A 90 -9.39 -7.68 1.95
N HIS A 91 -9.41 -6.36 1.73
CA HIS A 91 -10.19 -5.42 2.54
C HIS A 91 -11.18 -4.58 1.73
N ALA A 92 -11.25 -4.75 0.42
CA ALA A 92 -12.21 -4.07 -0.44
C ALA A 92 -13.27 -5.04 -0.99
N PRO A 93 -14.48 -4.56 -1.32
CA PRO A 93 -15.57 -5.39 -1.82
C PRO A 93 -15.40 -5.72 -3.31
N THR A 94 -14.23 -6.25 -3.68
CA THR A 94 -13.88 -6.54 -5.08
C THR A 94 -13.99 -8.04 -5.34
N ASP A 95 -15.00 -8.45 -6.11
CA ASP A 95 -15.09 -9.82 -6.62
C ASP A 95 -14.21 -10.04 -7.87
N TYR A 96 -14.16 -11.26 -8.39
CA TYR A 96 -13.31 -11.58 -9.55
C TYR A 96 -13.77 -10.96 -10.88
N GLN A 97 -15.06 -10.70 -11.07
CA GLN A 97 -15.55 -10.04 -12.29
C GLN A 97 -15.13 -8.56 -12.28
N ASN A 98 -15.28 -7.92 -11.12
CA ASN A 98 -14.86 -6.55 -10.92
C ASN A 98 -13.32 -6.43 -10.93
N LEU A 99 -12.60 -7.38 -10.34
CA LEU A 99 -11.14 -7.47 -10.44
C LEU A 99 -10.68 -7.50 -11.90
N ALA A 100 -11.34 -8.30 -12.76
CA ALA A 100 -11.04 -8.34 -14.18
C ALA A 100 -11.24 -6.99 -14.86
N ALA A 101 -12.31 -6.26 -14.52
CA ALA A 101 -12.59 -4.92 -15.03
C ALA A 101 -11.56 -3.89 -14.53
N MET A 102 -11.20 -3.91 -13.25
CA MET A 102 -10.19 -3.01 -12.69
C MET A 102 -8.80 -3.26 -13.29
N ILE A 103 -8.36 -4.52 -13.41
CA ILE A 103 -7.10 -4.86 -14.09
C ILE A 103 -7.13 -4.39 -15.56
N THR A 104 -8.29 -4.48 -16.23
CA THR A 104 -8.45 -3.93 -17.59
C THR A 104 -8.19 -2.44 -17.63
N ALA A 105 -8.86 -1.69 -16.75
CA ALA A 105 -8.76 -0.25 -16.68
C ALA A 105 -7.33 0.23 -16.39
N VAL A 106 -6.65 -0.40 -15.43
CA VAL A 106 -5.26 -0.10 -15.09
C VAL A 106 -4.32 -0.37 -16.27
N ASN A 107 -4.43 -1.54 -16.88
CA ASN A 107 -3.59 -1.91 -18.02
C ASN A 107 -3.88 -1.04 -19.26
N ALA A 108 -5.12 -0.59 -19.46
CA ALA A 108 -5.50 0.31 -20.56
C ALA A 108 -4.87 1.71 -20.42
N GLY A 109 -4.63 2.16 -19.19
CA GLY A 109 -3.80 3.36 -18.91
C GLY A 109 -2.29 3.12 -19.00
N GLY A 110 -1.85 1.94 -19.45
CA GLY A 110 -0.43 1.61 -19.62
C GLY A 110 0.32 1.36 -18.32
N LYS A 111 -0.38 1.17 -17.19
CA LYS A 111 0.23 0.92 -15.87
C LYS A 111 0.18 -0.58 -15.52
N PRO A 112 1.17 -1.12 -14.81
CA PRO A 112 1.08 -2.47 -14.26
C PRO A 112 0.07 -2.54 -13.12
N ALA A 113 -0.88 -3.48 -13.21
CA ALA A 113 -1.80 -3.82 -12.12
C ALA A 113 -1.18 -4.84 -11.17
N LEU A 114 -1.15 -4.53 -9.87
CA LEU A 114 -0.88 -5.47 -8.79
C LEU A 114 -2.19 -5.86 -8.11
N VAL A 115 -2.22 -7.00 -7.43
CA VAL A 115 -3.40 -7.45 -6.66
C VAL A 115 -2.98 -7.89 -5.27
N ARG A 116 -3.59 -7.32 -4.21
CA ARG A 116 -3.44 -7.87 -2.85
C ARG A 116 -4.50 -8.93 -2.60
N VAL A 117 -4.06 -10.18 -2.40
CA VAL A 117 -4.90 -11.37 -2.18
C VAL A 117 -5.21 -11.58 -0.69
N GLU A 118 -6.02 -12.59 -0.34
CA GLU A 118 -6.46 -12.80 1.06
C GLU A 118 -5.34 -13.27 2.00
N GLY A 119 -4.31 -13.98 1.50
CA GLY A 119 -3.18 -14.43 2.29
C GLY A 119 -2.46 -15.66 1.71
N PRO A 120 -1.55 -16.31 2.46
CA PRO A 120 -0.71 -17.40 1.94
C PRO A 120 -1.46 -18.71 1.66
N HIS A 121 -2.72 -18.80 2.08
CA HIS A 121 -3.60 -19.93 1.84
C HIS A 121 -4.42 -19.77 0.55
N ASP A 122 -4.48 -18.55 0.00
CA ASP A 122 -5.35 -18.18 -1.11
C ASP A 122 -4.75 -18.52 -2.48
N ARG A 123 -4.58 -19.81 -2.74
CA ARG A 123 -4.12 -20.30 -4.04
C ARG A 123 -5.05 -19.86 -5.18
N GLY A 124 -6.36 -19.81 -4.91
CA GLY A 124 -7.39 -19.46 -5.89
C GLY A 124 -7.27 -18.02 -6.35
N GLY A 125 -7.23 -17.07 -5.42
CA GLY A 125 -7.09 -15.64 -5.70
C GLY A 125 -5.75 -15.30 -6.33
N ILE A 126 -4.65 -15.94 -5.92
CA ILE A 126 -3.33 -15.77 -6.57
C ILE A 126 -3.40 -16.17 -8.06
N GLN A 127 -3.95 -17.34 -8.37
CA GLN A 127 -4.02 -17.81 -9.75
C GLN A 127 -5.00 -16.97 -10.58
N GLN A 128 -6.16 -16.61 -10.01
CA GLN A 128 -7.12 -15.71 -10.66
C GLN A 128 -6.51 -14.36 -10.99
N ALA A 129 -5.83 -13.71 -10.05
CA ALA A 129 -5.18 -12.41 -10.29
C ALA A 129 -4.20 -12.47 -11.47
N LEU A 130 -3.35 -13.50 -11.49
CA LEU A 130 -2.36 -13.67 -12.56
C LEU A 130 -2.98 -14.05 -13.91
N ASP A 131 -4.04 -14.86 -13.91
CA ASP A 131 -4.77 -15.27 -15.12
C ASP A 131 -5.62 -14.12 -15.72
N LEU A 132 -6.09 -13.20 -14.87
CA LEU A 132 -6.77 -11.97 -15.25
C LEU A 132 -5.80 -10.87 -15.71
N GLY A 133 -4.49 -11.10 -15.59
CA GLY A 133 -3.46 -10.25 -16.15
C GLY A 133 -2.83 -9.23 -15.20
N ALA A 134 -2.84 -9.49 -13.90
CA ALA A 134 -1.98 -8.77 -12.98
C ALA A 134 -0.49 -8.96 -13.33
N ALA A 135 0.32 -7.94 -13.13
CA ALA A 135 1.79 -8.01 -13.22
C ALA A 135 2.39 -8.76 -12.01
N GLY A 136 1.63 -8.90 -10.93
CA GLY A 136 2.09 -9.52 -9.71
C GLY A 136 1.03 -9.52 -8.62
N VAL A 137 1.36 -10.19 -7.52
CA VAL A 137 0.49 -10.28 -6.34
C VAL A 137 1.21 -9.80 -5.10
N MET A 138 0.44 -9.22 -4.18
CA MET A 138 0.83 -8.91 -2.82
C MET A 138 0.13 -9.87 -1.87
N VAL A 139 0.89 -10.58 -1.05
CA VAL A 139 0.35 -11.57 -0.13
C VAL A 139 0.51 -11.11 1.32
N PRO A 140 -0.60 -10.77 2.02
CA PRO A 140 -0.59 -10.32 3.41
C PRO A 140 -0.27 -11.44 4.39
N THR A 141 0.01 -11.07 5.64
CA THR A 141 0.14 -11.98 6.79
C THR A 141 1.17 -13.12 6.64
N VAL A 142 2.19 -12.95 5.80
CA VAL A 142 3.25 -13.95 5.60
C VAL A 142 4.14 -14.00 6.84
N CYS A 143 4.22 -15.15 7.52
CA CYS A 143 4.93 -15.29 8.79
C CYS A 143 6.12 -16.26 8.74
N THR A 144 6.11 -17.19 7.78
CA THR A 144 7.07 -18.31 7.74
C THR A 144 7.59 -18.58 6.32
N ALA A 145 8.75 -19.22 6.21
CA ALA A 145 9.27 -19.67 4.91
C ALA A 145 8.29 -20.63 4.19
N ALA A 146 7.58 -21.48 4.96
CA ALA A 146 6.55 -22.37 4.42
C ALA A 146 5.37 -21.60 3.80
N ASP A 147 5.00 -20.44 4.37
CA ASP A 147 4.00 -19.57 3.74
C ASP A 147 4.47 -19.09 2.38
N VAL A 148 5.73 -18.64 2.28
CA VAL A 148 6.33 -18.19 1.02
C VAL A 148 6.41 -19.32 0.01
N GLU A 149 6.79 -20.53 0.43
CA GLU A 149 6.83 -21.70 -0.46
C GLU A 149 5.46 -22.02 -1.06
N ARG A 150 4.38 -21.95 -0.25
CA ARG A 150 3.00 -22.12 -0.75
C ARG A 150 2.64 -21.05 -1.78
N VAL A 151 3.03 -19.80 -1.53
CA VAL A 151 2.76 -18.67 -2.44
C VAL A 151 3.56 -18.80 -3.73
N VAL A 152 4.85 -19.11 -3.66
CA VAL A 152 5.72 -19.39 -4.82
C VAL A 152 5.14 -20.51 -5.66
N SER A 153 4.65 -21.57 -5.02
CA SER A 153 3.97 -22.68 -5.69
C SER A 153 2.73 -22.26 -6.46
N ALA A 154 1.99 -21.25 -5.99
CA ALA A 154 0.82 -20.72 -6.67
C ALA A 154 1.16 -19.71 -7.79
N CYS A 155 2.26 -18.95 -7.65
CA CYS A 155 2.64 -17.88 -8.57
C CYS A 155 3.40 -18.37 -9.81
N PHE A 156 4.29 -19.34 -9.64
CA PHE A 156 5.28 -19.71 -10.65
C PHE A 156 5.02 -21.10 -11.23
N TYR A 157 5.29 -21.27 -12.52
CA TYR A 157 5.32 -22.57 -13.17
C TYR A 157 6.56 -23.36 -12.76
N PRO A 158 6.51 -24.71 -12.76
CA PRO A 158 7.65 -25.54 -12.42
C PRO A 158 8.87 -25.20 -13.29
N SER A 159 10.01 -24.92 -12.67
CA SER A 159 11.28 -24.65 -13.36
C SER A 159 12.48 -24.85 -12.41
N PRO A 160 13.73 -24.92 -12.90
CA PRO A 160 14.89 -25.01 -12.02
C PRO A 160 15.00 -23.84 -11.01
N ALA A 161 14.56 -22.63 -11.40
CA ALA A 161 14.54 -21.45 -10.53
C ALA A 161 13.42 -21.52 -9.47
N PHE A 162 12.34 -22.25 -9.77
CA PHE A 162 11.15 -22.39 -8.93
C PHE A 162 10.81 -23.87 -8.75
N PRO A 163 11.60 -24.62 -7.97
CA PRO A 163 11.41 -26.07 -7.82
C PRO A 163 10.09 -26.44 -7.14
N THR A 164 9.55 -25.55 -6.30
CA THR A 164 8.22 -25.69 -5.67
C THR A 164 7.10 -25.08 -6.51
N GLY A 165 7.43 -24.43 -7.63
CA GLY A 165 6.49 -23.85 -8.58
C GLY A 165 5.51 -24.91 -9.08
N ASN A 166 4.22 -24.65 -8.97
CA ASN A 166 3.16 -25.57 -9.36
C ASN A 166 1.91 -24.80 -9.82
N ARG A 167 2.10 -23.65 -10.47
CA ARG A 167 0.97 -22.89 -11.03
C ARG A 167 0.26 -23.73 -12.09
N SER A 168 -1.08 -23.76 -12.02
CA SER A 168 -1.89 -24.48 -13.00
C SER A 168 -1.87 -23.77 -14.35
N ILE A 169 -1.85 -24.53 -15.44
CA ILE A 169 -1.94 -23.98 -16.80
C ILE A 169 -3.41 -24.01 -17.21
N SER A 170 -3.94 -22.84 -17.56
CA SER A 170 -5.23 -22.68 -18.23
C SER A 170 -5.01 -22.01 -19.59
N TRP A 171 -5.87 -22.29 -20.55
CA TRP A 171 -5.86 -21.64 -21.87
C TRP A 171 -7.27 -21.58 -22.48
N PRO A 172 -7.65 -20.43 -23.10
CA PRO A 172 -6.93 -19.16 -23.10
C PRO A 172 -7.12 -18.38 -21.80
N ILE A 173 -6.05 -17.73 -21.32
CA ILE A 173 -6.10 -16.70 -20.25
C ILE A 173 -5.58 -15.36 -20.79
N ARG A 174 -5.90 -14.28 -20.08
CA ARG A 174 -5.66 -12.92 -20.58
C ARG A 174 -4.20 -12.62 -20.94
N PRO A 175 -3.19 -13.00 -20.13
CA PRO A 175 -1.77 -12.80 -20.48
C PRO A 175 -1.30 -13.44 -21.79
N GLN A 176 -2.03 -14.44 -22.29
CA GLN A 176 -1.67 -15.19 -23.49
C GLN A 176 -2.23 -14.55 -24.77
N LEU A 177 -3.22 -13.65 -24.63
CA LEU A 177 -3.82 -12.98 -25.78
C LEU A 177 -2.76 -12.13 -26.49
N GLY A 178 -2.56 -12.38 -27.79
CA GLY A 178 -1.55 -11.71 -28.61
C GLY A 178 -0.13 -12.30 -28.56
N ARG A 179 0.18 -13.19 -27.61
CA ARG A 179 1.50 -13.88 -27.48
C ARG A 179 1.44 -15.38 -27.77
N GLY A 180 0.30 -16.01 -27.53
CA GLY A 180 0.17 -17.48 -27.56
C GLY A 180 0.75 -18.16 -26.32
N VAL A 181 0.41 -19.43 -26.13
CA VAL A 181 0.76 -20.19 -24.90
C VAL A 181 2.27 -20.45 -24.77
N PRO A 182 2.98 -20.94 -25.80
CA PRO A 182 4.39 -21.29 -25.65
C PRO A 182 5.26 -20.08 -25.30
N GLU A 183 5.01 -18.94 -25.95
CA GLU A 183 5.73 -17.70 -25.69
C GLU A 183 5.46 -17.18 -24.27
N TYR A 184 4.18 -17.19 -23.85
CA TYR A 184 3.82 -16.79 -22.49
C TYR A 184 4.47 -17.69 -21.44
N LEU A 185 4.39 -19.02 -21.58
CA LEU A 185 4.96 -19.94 -20.59
C LEU A 185 6.48 -19.81 -20.48
N ALA A 186 7.17 -19.51 -21.58
CA ALA A 186 8.62 -19.29 -21.60
C ALA A 186 9.05 -18.04 -20.79
N ALA A 187 8.18 -17.04 -20.66
CA ALA A 187 8.51 -15.76 -20.02
C ALA A 187 7.76 -15.49 -18.71
N ALA A 188 6.65 -16.20 -18.42
CA ALA A 188 5.76 -15.90 -17.30
C ALA A 188 6.47 -15.82 -15.95
N ASN A 189 7.40 -16.76 -15.70
CA ASN A 189 8.16 -16.78 -14.46
C ASN A 189 9.09 -15.56 -14.29
N ASP A 190 9.55 -14.97 -15.38
CA ASP A 190 10.40 -13.78 -15.40
C ASP A 190 9.60 -12.47 -15.34
N GLU A 191 8.28 -12.52 -15.55
CA GLU A 191 7.41 -11.35 -15.54
C GLU A 191 6.68 -11.14 -14.21
N VAL A 192 6.41 -12.20 -13.44
CA VAL A 192 5.61 -12.11 -12.20
C VAL A 192 6.39 -11.43 -11.08
N VAL A 193 5.82 -10.36 -10.52
CA VAL A 193 6.26 -9.72 -9.26
C VAL A 193 5.55 -10.39 -8.09
N LEU A 194 6.31 -10.92 -7.15
CA LEU A 194 5.78 -11.42 -5.87
C LEU A 194 6.16 -10.47 -4.74
N ILE A 195 5.14 -9.88 -4.12
CA ILE A 195 5.27 -9.03 -2.94
C ILE A 195 4.75 -9.82 -1.75
N ILE A 196 5.53 -9.94 -0.69
CA ILE A 196 5.02 -10.45 0.58
C ILE A 196 4.83 -9.30 1.55
N GLN A 197 3.80 -9.38 2.38
CA GLN A 197 3.52 -8.41 3.42
C GLN A 197 3.85 -9.00 4.79
N VAL A 198 4.76 -8.34 5.50
CA VAL A 198 5.22 -8.72 6.84
C VAL A 198 4.65 -7.75 7.87
N GLU A 199 3.62 -8.17 8.58
CA GLU A 199 2.77 -7.24 9.34
C GLU A 199 2.20 -7.81 10.65
N THR A 200 2.58 -9.05 11.02
CA THR A 200 2.12 -9.70 12.25
C THR A 200 3.23 -9.77 13.28
N ARG A 201 2.86 -9.86 14.57
CA ARG A 201 3.81 -9.95 15.68
C ARG A 201 4.80 -11.08 15.49
N GLN A 202 4.35 -12.22 14.97
CA GLN A 202 5.18 -13.40 14.71
C GLN A 202 6.36 -13.11 13.76
N CYS A 203 6.19 -12.18 12.82
CA CYS A 203 7.28 -11.71 11.95
C CYS A 203 8.35 -10.93 12.74
N TYR A 204 7.98 -10.39 13.90
CA TYR A 204 8.72 -9.39 14.67
C TYR A 204 9.00 -9.79 16.13
N GLU A 205 8.73 -11.03 16.53
CA GLU A 205 9.01 -11.50 17.89
C GLU A 205 10.53 -11.48 18.17
N ASP A 206 10.92 -10.52 19.02
CA ASP A 206 12.19 -10.32 19.77
C ASP A 206 12.50 -8.82 20.01
N LEU A 207 11.60 -7.91 19.64
CA LEU A 207 11.77 -6.49 19.95
C LEU A 207 11.56 -6.14 21.44
N GLU A 208 11.02 -7.06 22.24
CA GLU A 208 10.94 -6.97 23.71
C GLU A 208 12.12 -7.67 24.42
N ALA A 209 13.36 -7.49 23.94
CA ALA A 209 14.52 -7.61 24.82
C ALA A 209 14.48 -6.44 25.82
N ARG A 210 13.64 -6.58 26.86
CA ARG A 210 13.59 -5.70 28.04
C ARG A 210 15.02 -5.35 28.47
N PRO A 211 15.43 -4.07 28.56
CA PRO A 211 16.63 -3.74 29.32
C PRO A 211 16.41 -4.26 30.76
N PRO A 212 17.41 -4.87 31.42
CA PRO A 212 17.22 -5.44 32.74
C PRO A 212 16.84 -4.32 33.72
N ALA A 213 15.57 -4.33 34.16
CA ALA A 213 15.10 -3.44 35.20
C ALA A 213 15.89 -3.73 36.47
N ARG A 214 16.74 -2.78 36.86
CA ARG A 214 17.43 -2.85 38.14
C ARG A 214 16.38 -2.68 39.26
N SER A 215 16.31 -3.73 40.07
CA SER A 215 16.06 -3.73 41.52
C SER A 215 14.64 -3.61 42.09
N TRP A 216 14.45 -4.45 43.13
CA TRP A 216 13.56 -4.34 44.30
C TRP A 216 12.17 -5.03 44.25
N ARG A 217 12.07 -6.29 44.70
CA ARG A 217 11.66 -6.67 46.09
C ARG A 217 11.21 -8.15 46.23
N ARG A 218 11.81 -8.79 47.24
CA ARG A 218 11.40 -9.91 48.11
C ARG A 218 10.11 -10.72 47.83
N ARG A 219 10.34 -12.05 47.70
CA ARG A 219 9.62 -13.26 48.19
C ARG A 219 8.13 -13.16 48.59
N LEU A 220 7.34 -14.15 48.14
CA LEU A 220 6.56 -15.07 48.99
C LEU A 220 6.32 -16.43 48.24
N PRO A 221 6.13 -17.57 48.94
CA PRO A 221 6.28 -18.92 48.37
C PRO A 221 4.96 -19.64 47.99
N ALA A 222 5.11 -20.47 46.94
CA ALA A 222 4.43 -21.70 46.53
C ALA A 222 3.00 -22.05 47.00
N ALA A 223 2.15 -22.43 46.03
CA ALA A 223 1.13 -23.46 46.21
C ALA A 223 1.02 -24.35 44.96
N ARG A 224 0.97 -25.67 45.22
CA ARG A 224 0.86 -26.78 44.26
C ARG A 224 -0.60 -27.00 43.87
N GLY A 225 -0.86 -27.49 42.66
CA GLY A 225 -2.17 -28.06 42.30
C GLY A 225 -2.33 -28.28 40.80
N ALA A 226 -2.67 -29.52 40.41
CA ALA A 226 -2.53 -30.09 39.08
C ALA A 226 -3.69 -29.82 38.10
N ALA A 227 -3.39 -29.81 36.80
CA ALA A 227 -4.23 -30.41 35.75
C ALA A 227 -3.41 -30.67 34.47
N ARG A 228 -3.48 -31.89 33.95
CA ARG A 228 -2.79 -32.35 32.74
C ARG A 228 -3.69 -32.13 31.51
N HIS A 229 -3.18 -31.44 30.51
CA HIS A 229 -3.56 -31.64 29.10
C HIS A 229 -2.27 -31.74 28.29
N ALA A 230 -2.16 -32.81 27.49
CA ALA A 230 -1.00 -33.09 26.66
C ALA A 230 -0.83 -31.95 25.62
N ARG A 231 0.21 -31.13 25.81
CA ARG A 231 0.66 -30.17 24.80
C ARG A 231 1.47 -30.91 23.75
N VAL A 232 1.12 -30.71 22.49
CA VAL A 232 2.05 -30.90 21.37
C VAL A 232 3.29 -30.06 21.70
N GLN A 233 4.45 -30.70 21.85
CA GLN A 233 5.70 -29.98 22.10
C GLN A 233 6.16 -29.33 20.79
N PRO A 234 6.25 -27.99 20.70
CA PRO A 234 7.00 -27.38 19.62
C PRO A 234 8.47 -27.76 19.76
N LEU A 235 9.11 -28.11 18.64
CA LEU A 235 10.52 -28.45 18.56
C LEU A 235 11.38 -27.33 19.18
N PRO A 236 12.44 -27.65 19.96
CA PRO A 236 13.27 -26.64 20.58
C PRO A 236 14.18 -26.00 19.52
N VAL A 237 13.79 -24.85 18.99
CA VAL A 237 14.70 -24.00 18.21
C VAL A 237 15.64 -23.30 19.20
N ARG A 238 16.94 -23.58 19.10
CA ARG A 238 17.96 -22.93 19.93
C ARG A 238 18.00 -21.44 19.63
N ARG A 239 17.79 -20.60 20.65
CA ARG A 239 17.95 -19.14 20.58
C ARG A 239 19.44 -18.81 20.51
N SER A 240 19.89 -18.22 19.41
CA SER A 240 21.24 -17.64 19.32
C SER A 240 21.22 -16.21 19.88
N PRO A 241 22.11 -15.87 20.82
CA PRO A 241 22.09 -14.59 21.53
C PRO A 241 22.55 -13.36 20.71
N GLU A 242 22.94 -13.54 19.44
CA GLU A 242 23.59 -12.49 18.65
C GLU A 242 22.71 -11.87 17.55
N VAL A 243 21.58 -12.49 17.18
CA VAL A 243 20.65 -11.98 16.16
C VAL A 243 19.21 -12.16 16.64
N PRO A 244 18.40 -11.08 16.77
CA PRO A 244 17.00 -11.17 17.17
C PRO A 244 16.20 -12.16 16.29
N TRP A 245 15.35 -12.99 16.90
CA TRP A 245 14.51 -14.01 16.24
C TRP A 245 13.69 -13.45 15.08
N CYS A 246 13.17 -12.22 15.18
CA CYS A 246 12.50 -11.54 14.09
C CYS A 246 13.35 -11.39 12.82
N VAL A 247 14.64 -11.07 12.99
CA VAL A 247 15.59 -10.95 11.89
C VAL A 247 15.87 -12.33 11.29
N GLN A 248 15.97 -13.39 12.11
CA GLN A 248 16.16 -14.76 11.63
C GLN A 248 14.92 -15.29 10.88
N ALA A 249 13.72 -15.03 11.39
CA ALA A 249 12.47 -15.41 10.75
C ALA A 249 12.31 -14.69 9.40
N LEU A 250 12.59 -13.38 9.37
CA LEU A 250 12.59 -12.60 8.14
C LEU A 250 13.66 -13.07 7.16
N GLN A 251 14.88 -13.39 7.63
CA GLN A 251 15.93 -13.96 6.80
C GLN A 251 15.49 -15.29 6.19
N ALA A 252 14.80 -16.15 6.94
CA ALA A 252 14.29 -17.43 6.43
C ALA A 252 13.20 -17.21 5.37
N VAL A 253 12.22 -16.34 5.66
CA VAL A 253 11.15 -15.94 4.73
C VAL A 253 11.72 -15.39 3.43
N LEU A 254 12.69 -14.46 3.50
CA LEU A 254 13.31 -13.81 2.35
C LEU A 254 14.39 -14.66 1.66
N SER A 255 14.73 -15.83 2.20
CA SER A 255 15.65 -16.78 1.53
C SER A 255 14.93 -17.67 0.53
N VAL A 256 13.59 -17.72 0.54
CA VAL A 256 12.83 -18.50 -0.43
C VAL A 256 12.87 -17.78 -1.79
N PRO A 257 13.35 -18.43 -2.87
CA PRO A 257 13.44 -17.81 -4.18
C PRO A 257 12.08 -17.34 -4.70
N GLY A 258 12.04 -16.15 -5.31
CA GLY A 258 10.86 -15.61 -5.99
C GLY A 258 10.28 -14.36 -5.37
N VAL A 259 10.50 -14.12 -4.07
CA VAL A 259 10.12 -12.86 -3.43
C VAL A 259 10.86 -11.72 -4.13
N THR A 260 10.10 -10.79 -4.68
CA THR A 260 10.61 -9.61 -5.39
C THR A 260 10.64 -8.40 -4.46
N CYS A 261 9.61 -8.26 -3.62
CA CYS A 261 9.50 -7.19 -2.65
C CYS A 261 8.99 -7.72 -1.30
N CYS A 262 9.50 -7.14 -0.22
CA CYS A 262 9.02 -7.31 1.14
C CYS A 262 8.37 -5.99 1.56
N PHE A 263 7.05 -5.98 1.63
CA PHE A 263 6.27 -4.79 1.94
C PHE A 263 5.86 -4.81 3.41
N MET A 264 5.98 -3.68 4.10
CA MET A 264 5.55 -3.56 5.48
C MET A 264 4.18 -2.91 5.59
N GLY A 265 3.27 -3.55 6.33
CA GLY A 265 1.99 -2.99 6.72
C GLY A 265 2.12 -2.23 8.04
N PRO A 266 2.32 -0.89 8.06
CA PRO A 266 2.59 -0.16 9.29
C PRO A 266 1.39 -0.18 10.24
N VAL A 267 0.17 -0.29 9.71
CA VAL A 267 -1.05 -0.32 10.51
C VAL A 267 -1.14 -1.60 11.33
N ASP A 268 -1.10 -2.74 10.66
CA ASP A 268 -1.16 -4.05 11.30
C ASP A 268 0.07 -4.30 12.17
N LEU A 269 1.26 -3.86 11.73
CA LEU A 269 2.48 -3.92 12.54
C LEU A 269 2.32 -3.14 13.85
N SER A 270 1.81 -1.91 13.79
CA SER A 270 1.60 -1.10 14.99
C SER A 270 0.58 -1.75 15.94
N HIS A 271 -0.47 -2.35 15.39
CA HIS A 271 -1.45 -3.09 16.18
C HIS A 271 -0.83 -4.33 16.83
N ALA A 272 -0.07 -5.10 16.06
CA ALA A 272 0.60 -6.32 16.49
C ALA A 272 1.67 -6.07 17.58
N LEU A 273 2.31 -4.90 17.55
CA LEU A 273 3.22 -4.42 18.60
C LEU A 273 2.49 -3.88 19.84
N GLY A 274 1.15 -3.90 19.85
CA GLY A 274 0.33 -3.40 20.95
C GLY A 274 0.33 -1.87 21.08
N LEU A 275 0.82 -1.14 20.07
CA LEU A 275 0.89 0.33 20.13
C LEU A 275 -0.51 0.95 20.13
N ALA A 276 -1.45 0.35 19.41
CA ALA A 276 -2.87 0.76 19.42
C ALA A 276 -3.48 0.74 20.83
N GLN A 277 -3.16 -0.28 21.64
CA GLN A 277 -3.66 -0.40 23.00
C GLN A 277 -2.95 0.55 23.98
N ARG A 278 -1.67 0.87 23.70
CA ARG A 278 -0.84 1.73 24.55
C ARG A 278 -1.06 3.22 24.29
N LEU A 279 -1.31 3.61 23.04
CA LEU A 279 -1.32 5.01 22.59
C LEU A 279 -2.70 5.47 22.06
N GLY A 280 -3.62 4.55 21.76
CA GLY A 280 -4.92 4.86 21.18
C GLY A 280 -4.85 5.16 19.67
N PHE A 281 -5.99 5.06 18.98
CA PHE A 281 -6.10 5.41 17.56
C PHE A 281 -6.45 6.90 17.41
N PRO A 282 -5.80 7.66 16.50
CA PRO A 282 -4.79 7.22 15.54
C PRO A 282 -3.33 7.41 16.00
N ALA A 283 -3.10 7.84 17.24
CA ALA A 283 -1.76 8.11 17.80
C ALA A 283 -0.82 6.89 17.85
N CYS A 284 -1.34 5.68 17.61
CA CYS A 284 -0.53 4.48 17.44
C CYS A 284 0.31 4.45 16.16
N PHE A 285 -0.05 5.24 15.15
CA PHE A 285 0.75 5.39 13.92
C PHE A 285 1.87 6.43 14.08
N ASP A 286 1.70 7.35 15.04
CA ASP A 286 2.45 8.59 15.17
C ASP A 286 2.62 8.89 16.69
N SER A 287 3.77 8.50 17.28
CA SER A 287 3.96 8.52 18.75
C SER A 287 4.60 9.82 19.27
N PRO A 288 4.08 10.45 20.34
CA PRO A 288 4.70 11.62 20.98
C PRO A 288 5.90 11.35 21.91
N ASP A 289 6.36 10.10 22.05
CA ASP A 289 7.42 9.75 22.99
C ASP A 289 8.82 10.12 22.46
N PHE A 290 9.11 11.45 22.37
CA PHE A 290 10.40 12.12 22.68
C PHE A 290 10.35 13.64 22.35
N GLN A 291 9.67 14.47 23.17
CA GLN A 291 9.90 15.93 23.18
C GLN A 291 11.14 16.32 24.02
N ALA A 292 12.27 15.67 23.76
CA ALA A 292 13.55 16.07 24.35
C ALA A 292 14.69 15.84 23.35
N SER A 293 14.64 16.50 22.20
CA SER A 293 15.86 16.80 21.43
C SER A 293 15.76 17.93 20.42
N ASP A 294 14.58 18.45 20.06
CA ASP A 294 14.49 19.52 19.05
C ASP A 294 13.94 20.84 19.61
N GLY A 295 14.66 21.35 20.59
CA GLY A 295 14.55 22.73 21.06
C GLY A 295 15.38 23.68 20.22
N ALA A 296 15.30 23.63 18.89
CA ALA A 296 15.83 24.68 18.01
C ALA A 296 15.44 24.39 16.56
N LEU A 297 14.30 24.91 16.09
CA LEU A 297 14.12 25.51 14.75
C LEU A 297 12.66 25.97 14.67
N GLY A 298 12.47 27.28 14.82
CA GLY A 298 11.17 27.93 14.78
C GLY A 298 10.56 27.91 13.38
N GLY A 299 9.22 27.83 13.34
CA GLY A 299 8.46 27.98 12.10
C GLY A 299 6.98 27.63 12.28
N ARG A 300 6.19 28.56 12.81
CA ARG A 300 4.72 28.48 12.84
C ARG A 300 4.18 28.61 11.40
N ALA A 301 4.06 27.52 10.64
CA ALA A 301 3.29 27.50 9.37
C ALA A 301 2.90 26.11 8.81
N ALA A 302 3.36 24.97 9.35
CA ALA A 302 3.25 23.67 8.66
C ALA A 302 2.18 22.70 9.19
N HIS A 303 1.05 23.17 9.71
CA HIS A 303 0.11 22.31 10.48
C HIS A 303 -1.17 21.84 9.78
N LEU A 304 -1.29 21.89 8.45
CA LEU A 304 -2.57 21.60 7.76
C LEU A 304 -2.53 20.64 6.56
N GLN A 305 -1.52 19.80 6.41
CA GLN A 305 -1.49 18.80 5.31
C GLN A 305 -1.09 17.43 5.83
N GLY A 306 -2.07 16.53 5.92
CA GLY A 306 -1.87 15.14 6.32
C GLY A 306 -3.16 14.54 6.85
N SER A 307 -4.06 14.09 5.98
CA SER A 307 -5.28 13.43 6.46
C SER A 307 -5.86 12.41 5.49
N ALA A 308 -5.05 11.52 4.89
CA ALA A 308 -5.64 10.42 4.12
C ALA A 308 -6.36 9.43 5.07
N LEU A 309 -6.05 9.53 6.38
CA LEU A 309 -6.66 8.81 7.50
C LEU A 309 -6.99 9.71 8.71
N GLY A 310 -6.85 11.04 8.60
CA GLY A 310 -7.08 11.96 9.72
C GLY A 310 -6.08 11.87 10.89
N VAL A 311 -4.86 11.41 10.63
CA VAL A 311 -3.82 11.21 11.66
C VAL A 311 -2.83 12.40 11.63
N PRO A 312 -2.65 13.14 12.73
CA PRO A 312 -1.63 14.18 12.81
C PRO A 312 -0.23 13.56 12.75
N HIS A 313 0.61 14.04 11.82
CA HIS A 313 2.00 13.65 11.67
C HIS A 313 2.82 13.83 12.98
N HIS A 314 3.15 12.73 13.64
CA HIS A 314 4.20 12.66 14.67
C HIS A 314 5.21 11.56 14.29
N PRO A 315 6.47 11.62 14.75
CA PRO A 315 7.47 10.61 14.39
C PRO A 315 7.00 9.20 14.81
N PRO A 316 7.31 8.16 14.00
CA PRO A 316 7.00 6.78 14.35
C PRO A 316 7.70 6.39 15.65
N SER A 317 7.10 5.45 16.40
CA SER A 317 7.74 4.96 17.63
C SER A 317 9.16 4.45 17.35
N PRO A 318 10.14 4.66 18.25
CA PRO A 318 11.50 4.14 18.07
C PRO A 318 11.52 2.64 17.80
N LEU A 319 10.57 1.90 18.40
CA LEU A 319 10.35 0.49 18.14
C LEU A 319 10.01 0.20 16.67
N LEU A 320 9.03 0.93 16.12
CA LEU A 320 8.63 0.81 14.72
C LEU A 320 9.78 1.22 13.79
N GLN A 321 10.48 2.32 14.10
CA GLN A 321 11.63 2.78 13.33
C GLN A 321 12.75 1.72 13.29
N ASP A 322 13.07 1.11 14.43
CA ASP A 322 14.03 0.01 14.51
C ASP A 322 13.59 -1.21 13.70
N CYS A 323 12.29 -1.52 13.67
CA CYS A 323 11.76 -2.58 12.80
C CYS A 323 12.00 -2.27 11.34
N LEU A 324 11.61 -1.06 10.90
CA LEU A 324 11.72 -0.63 9.51
C LEU A 324 13.19 -0.71 9.05
N GLN A 325 14.12 -0.25 9.88
CA GLN A 325 15.56 -0.30 9.61
C GLN A 325 16.08 -1.73 9.50
N ARG A 326 15.72 -2.62 10.44
CA ARG A 326 16.13 -4.02 10.41
C ARG A 326 15.58 -4.75 9.19
N VAL A 327 14.31 -4.55 8.86
CA VAL A 327 13.68 -5.14 7.67
C VAL A 327 14.37 -4.66 6.41
N SER A 328 14.60 -3.34 6.27
CA SER A 328 15.33 -2.77 5.13
C SER A 328 16.74 -3.39 5.00
N GLY A 329 17.45 -3.56 6.12
CA GLY A 329 18.75 -4.23 6.16
C GLY A 329 18.69 -5.68 5.63
N VAL A 330 17.78 -6.50 6.14
CA VAL A 330 17.64 -7.90 5.68
C VAL A 330 17.22 -7.98 4.22
N CYS A 331 16.31 -7.11 3.78
CA CYS A 331 15.89 -7.00 2.39
C CYS A 331 17.09 -6.74 1.48
N ARG A 332 17.95 -5.77 1.84
CA ARG A 332 19.18 -5.45 1.10
C ARG A 332 20.12 -6.65 1.02
N ASP A 333 20.37 -7.32 2.14
CA ASP A 333 21.25 -8.50 2.20
C ASP A 333 20.75 -9.66 1.33
N LYS A 334 19.44 -9.75 1.12
CA LYS A 334 18.78 -10.80 0.32
C LYS A 334 18.51 -10.38 -1.13
N GLY A 335 18.83 -9.13 -1.52
CA GLY A 335 18.49 -8.61 -2.84
C GLY A 335 16.97 -8.52 -3.08
N VAL A 336 16.20 -8.33 -2.01
CA VAL A 336 14.75 -8.13 -2.03
C VAL A 336 14.46 -6.65 -1.84
N THR A 337 13.52 -6.11 -2.61
CA THR A 337 13.16 -4.70 -2.53
C THR A 337 12.30 -4.44 -1.29
N PRO A 338 12.64 -3.48 -0.41
CA PRO A 338 11.77 -3.12 0.69
C PRO A 338 10.68 -2.13 0.21
N GLY A 339 9.44 -2.36 0.62
CA GLY A 339 8.28 -1.52 0.30
C GLY A 339 7.49 -1.10 1.54
N ASN A 340 6.74 0.00 1.44
CA ASN A 340 5.95 0.55 2.56
C ASN A 340 4.87 1.54 2.07
N PHE A 341 4.00 1.97 2.98
CA PHE A 341 3.16 3.14 2.77
C PHE A 341 3.94 4.45 3.05
N ALA A 342 3.66 5.48 2.26
CA ALA A 342 4.20 6.82 2.39
C ALA A 342 3.12 7.87 2.09
N LEU A 343 2.28 8.14 3.08
CA LEU A 343 1.06 8.96 2.93
C LEU A 343 1.31 10.48 2.87
N SER A 344 2.57 10.91 2.84
CA SER A 344 2.97 12.30 2.67
C SER A 344 4.32 12.39 1.96
N GLU A 345 4.59 13.53 1.33
CA GLU A 345 5.88 13.77 0.66
C GLU A 345 7.06 13.62 1.62
N ALA A 346 6.95 14.20 2.83
CA ALA A 346 7.97 14.09 3.86
C ALA A 346 8.26 12.62 4.20
N LYS A 347 7.21 11.81 4.36
CA LYS A 347 7.37 10.38 4.67
C LYS A 347 7.94 9.60 3.48
N ALA A 348 7.54 9.94 2.25
CA ALA A 348 8.10 9.32 1.05
C ALA A 348 9.60 9.59 0.92
N ARG A 349 10.05 10.83 1.13
CA ARG A 349 11.47 11.21 1.12
C ARG A 349 12.26 10.47 2.20
N GLU A 350 11.70 10.38 3.40
CA GLU A 350 12.29 9.65 4.53
C GLU A 350 12.44 8.15 4.21
N MET A 351 11.40 7.53 3.67
CA MET A 351 11.40 6.11 3.28
C MET A 351 12.40 5.84 2.14
N LEU A 352 12.45 6.69 1.12
CA LEU A 352 13.42 6.60 0.03
C LEU A 352 14.86 6.68 0.54
N ALA A 353 15.14 7.61 1.47
CA ALA A 353 16.46 7.73 2.09
C ALA A 353 16.85 6.47 2.90
N GLN A 354 15.88 5.71 3.39
CA GLN A 354 16.08 4.44 4.10
C GLN A 354 16.12 3.22 3.15
N GLY A 355 16.02 3.43 1.84
CA GLY A 355 16.12 2.40 0.80
C GLY A 355 14.79 1.78 0.39
N PHE A 356 13.66 2.25 0.91
CA PHE A 356 12.33 1.81 0.47
C PHE A 356 12.01 2.39 -0.89
N THR A 357 11.73 1.54 -1.86
CA THR A 357 11.62 1.96 -3.26
C THR A 357 10.32 1.52 -3.91
N LEU A 358 9.58 0.56 -3.34
CA LEU A 358 8.18 0.31 -3.73
C LEU A 358 7.23 0.95 -2.71
N LEU A 359 6.72 2.14 -3.01
CA LEU A 359 5.92 2.94 -2.07
C LEU A 359 4.46 3.07 -2.50
N ALA A 360 3.55 2.83 -1.57
CA ALA A 360 2.14 3.16 -1.73
C ALA A 360 1.83 4.54 -1.10
N THR A 361 1.37 5.50 -1.88
CA THR A 361 1.17 6.89 -1.40
C THR A 361 -0.21 7.14 -0.82
N GLY A 362 -1.11 6.14 -0.84
CA GLY A 362 -2.44 6.25 -0.27
C GLY A 362 -3.40 5.21 -0.83
N THR A 363 -4.70 5.49 -0.62
CA THR A 363 -5.80 4.72 -1.18
C THR A 363 -6.74 5.66 -1.94
N ASP A 364 -7.39 5.17 -3.00
CA ASP A 364 -8.41 5.92 -3.74
C ASP A 364 -9.59 6.39 -2.85
N VAL A 365 -10.05 5.54 -1.93
CA VAL A 365 -11.11 5.87 -0.95
C VAL A 365 -10.67 6.95 0.04
N GLY A 366 -9.40 6.94 0.45
CA GLY A 366 -8.83 7.97 1.33
C GLY A 366 -8.78 9.32 0.63
N LEU A 367 -8.28 9.35 -0.61
CA LEU A 367 -8.25 10.55 -1.45
C LEU A 367 -9.65 11.09 -1.73
N MET A 368 -10.61 10.20 -2.02
CA MET A 368 -12.02 10.58 -2.25
C MET A 368 -12.63 11.20 -0.99
N GLY A 369 -12.40 10.59 0.19
CA GLY A 369 -12.86 11.10 1.47
C GLY A 369 -12.31 12.49 1.79
N GLU A 370 -11.01 12.69 1.63
CA GLU A 370 -10.36 14.00 1.80
C GLU A 370 -10.95 15.07 0.88
N ALA A 371 -11.05 14.77 -0.42
CA ALA A 371 -11.56 15.69 -1.41
C ALA A 371 -13.03 16.06 -1.13
N ALA A 372 -13.86 15.07 -0.80
CA ALA A 372 -15.25 15.28 -0.41
C ALA A 372 -15.38 16.14 0.85
N ALA A 373 -14.56 15.88 1.88
CA ALA A 373 -14.56 16.67 3.11
C ALA A 373 -14.15 18.13 2.87
N ARG A 374 -13.11 18.37 2.06
CA ARG A 374 -12.71 19.73 1.66
C ARG A 374 -13.83 20.47 0.92
N ASN A 375 -14.52 19.78 0.01
CA ASN A 375 -15.65 20.36 -0.71
C ASN A 375 -16.84 20.65 0.23
N ALA A 376 -17.15 19.74 1.15
CA ALA A 376 -18.22 19.93 2.14
C ALA A 376 -17.94 21.12 3.09
N ALA A 377 -16.66 21.36 3.43
CA ALA A 377 -16.27 22.49 4.26
C ALA A 377 -16.61 23.85 3.61
N LEU A 378 -16.61 23.94 2.27
CA LEU A 378 -17.07 25.14 1.55
C LEU A 378 -18.56 25.40 1.82
N ALA A 379 -19.40 24.36 1.74
CA ALA A 379 -20.83 24.47 2.04
C ALA A 379 -21.06 24.89 3.50
N GLY A 380 -20.25 24.40 4.44
CA GLY A 380 -20.28 24.81 5.84
C GLY A 380 -20.00 26.30 6.03
N LYS A 381 -18.96 26.83 5.36
CA LYS A 381 -18.62 28.27 5.40
C LYS A 381 -19.75 29.14 4.87
N LEU A 382 -20.35 28.76 3.74
CA LEU A 382 -21.45 29.52 3.12
C LEU A 382 -22.73 29.53 3.99
N ARG A 383 -23.04 28.40 4.65
CA ARG A 383 -24.17 28.34 5.61
C ARG A 383 -23.93 29.21 6.83
N GLY A 384 -22.69 29.28 7.33
CA GLY A 384 -22.32 30.11 8.48
C GLY A 384 -22.32 31.61 8.21
N GLN A 385 -22.28 32.04 6.93
CA GLN A 385 -22.40 33.45 6.54
C GLN A 385 -23.86 33.91 6.37
N GLN A 386 -24.83 32.98 6.38
CA GLN A 386 -26.26 33.27 6.27
C GLN A 386 -26.98 33.32 7.63
N ALA A 387 -26.27 33.03 8.74
CA ALA A 387 -26.74 33.12 10.12
C ALA A 387 -26.09 34.32 10.80
#